data_AF-A0A379T9F6-F1
#
_entry.id   AF-A0A379T9F6-F1
#
_cell.length_a   1.000
_cell.length_b   1.000
_cell.length_c   1.000
_cell.angle_alpha   90.00
_cell.angle_beta   90.00
_cell.angle_gamma   90.00
#
_symmetry.space_group_name_H-M   'P 1'
#
loop_
_entity.id
_entity.type
_entity.pdbx_description
1 polymer ?
#
loop_
_entity_poly.entity_id
_entity_poly.type
_entity_poly.pdbx_seq_one_letter_code
_entity_poly.pdbx_strand_id
1 'polypeptide(L)'
;MAIPVYLWLEDDGGAPIKGSVDVNGREGSIEVSELMHSVEQPTDPLTGKATAKRLHSSYAFMKSVDNSSAYLYKALSSGQTLKKGRVQILSDQLQRPRRGIFQDYVGKREGNGN
;
A
#
# COMPACT_ATOMS: atom_id res chain seq x y z
N MET A 1 -5.83 -1.16 -17.35
CA MET A 1 -4.49 -1.18 -16.71
C MET A 1 -4.65 -1.80 -15.33
N ALA A 2 -3.71 -2.65 -14.93
CA ALA A 2 -3.68 -3.17 -13.55
C ALA A 2 -3.29 -2.04 -12.58
N ILE A 3 -3.86 -2.06 -11.38
CA ILE A 3 -3.61 -1.05 -10.35
C ILE A 3 -2.39 -1.49 -9.54
N PRO A 4 -1.31 -0.68 -9.46
CA PRO A 4 -0.15 -1.04 -8.67
C PRO A 4 -0.44 -0.94 -7.17
N VAL A 5 0.39 -1.62 -6.39
CA VAL A 5 0.37 -1.54 -4.92
C VAL A 5 1.28 -0.39 -4.49
N TYR A 6 0.92 0.32 -3.43
CA TYR A 6 1.74 1.40 -2.88
C TYR A 6 2.29 1.01 -1.51
N LEU A 7 3.58 1.26 -1.31
CA LEU A 7 4.31 0.90 -0.11
C LEU A 7 4.89 2.16 0.56
N TRP A 8 4.67 2.29 1.86
CA TRP A 8 5.35 3.27 2.71
C TRP A 8 6.24 2.53 3.70
N LEU A 9 7.48 2.99 3.82
CA LEU A 9 8.45 2.45 4.75
C LEU A 9 8.94 3.57 5.67
N GLU A 10 9.14 3.25 6.95
CA GLU A 10 9.79 4.10 7.93
C GLU A 10 11.09 3.43 8.36
N ASP A 11 12.18 4.20 8.38
CA ASP A 11 13.47 3.75 8.90
C ASP A 11 13.42 3.53 10.43
N ASP A 12 14.53 3.10 11.03
CA ASP A 12 14.65 2.90 12.48
C ASP A 12 14.38 4.18 13.28
N GLY A 13 14.78 5.34 12.76
CA GLY A 13 14.48 6.67 13.31
C GLY A 13 13.02 7.10 13.15
N GLY A 14 12.22 6.39 12.35
CA GLY A 14 10.86 6.77 11.99
C GLY A 14 10.76 7.81 10.86
N ALA A 15 11.86 8.10 10.17
CA ALA A 15 11.83 8.92 8.97
C ALA A 15 11.28 8.11 7.78
N PRO A 16 10.41 8.70 6.95
CA PRO A 16 9.84 8.00 5.81
C PRO A 16 10.88 7.80 4.70
N ILE A 17 11.02 6.57 4.22
CA ILE A 17 11.79 6.26 3.02
C ILE A 17 10.92 6.61 1.81
N LYS A 18 11.27 7.70 1.12
CA LYS A 18 10.48 8.23 0.00
C LYS A 18 10.81 7.49 -1.30
N GLY A 19 9.77 6.96 -1.95
CA GLY A 19 9.83 6.52 -3.34
C GLY A 19 9.66 7.69 -4.32
N SER A 20 9.44 7.37 -5.59
CA SER A 20 9.29 8.37 -6.67
C SER A 20 7.85 8.57 -7.17
N VAL A 21 6.85 8.06 -6.45
CA VAL A 21 5.43 8.24 -6.84
C VAL A 21 5.00 9.69 -6.67
N ASP A 22 4.40 10.27 -7.71
CA ASP A 22 3.84 11.63 -7.75
C ASP A 22 2.32 11.63 -8.01
N VAL A 23 1.64 10.56 -7.58
CA VAL A 23 0.18 10.43 -7.71
C VAL A 23 -0.48 11.17 -6.54
N ASN A 24 -1.46 12.02 -6.85
CA ASN A 24 -2.20 12.79 -5.85
C ASN A 24 -2.74 11.91 -4.70
N GLY A 25 -2.35 12.23 -3.47
CA GLY A 25 -2.71 11.50 -2.26
C GLY A 25 -1.86 10.25 -1.97
N ARG A 26 -0.80 10.01 -2.75
CA ARG A 26 0.17 8.91 -2.58
C ARG A 26 1.61 9.35 -2.86
N GLU A 27 1.88 10.63 -2.73
CA GLU A 27 3.16 11.23 -3.04
C GLU A 27 4.27 10.67 -2.14
N GLY A 28 5.42 10.36 -2.74
CA GLY A 28 6.56 9.78 -2.03
C GLY A 28 6.37 8.33 -1.58
N SER A 29 5.28 7.66 -1.98
CA SER A 29 5.16 6.22 -1.82
C SER A 29 6.05 5.48 -2.82
N ILE A 30 6.27 4.19 -2.55
CA ILE A 30 6.99 3.28 -3.42
C ILE A 30 5.97 2.51 -4.24
N GLU A 31 6.06 2.60 -5.57
CA GLU A 31 5.24 1.78 -6.46
C GLU A 31 5.76 0.34 -6.48
N VAL A 32 4.85 -0.61 -6.24
CA VAL A 32 5.11 -2.04 -6.18
C VAL A 32 4.29 -2.72 -7.28
N SER A 33 5.00 -3.39 -8.20
CA SER A 33 4.40 -4.11 -9.32
C SER A 33 3.91 -5.49 -8.91
N GLU A 34 4.62 -6.16 -8.00
CA GLU A 34 4.27 -7.49 -7.51
C GLU A 34 4.54 -7.61 -6.01
N LEU A 35 3.68 -8.35 -5.31
CA LEU A 35 3.81 -8.63 -3.88
C LEU A 35 3.55 -10.12 -3.63
N MET A 36 4.45 -10.77 -2.91
CA MET A 36 4.41 -12.18 -2.57
C MET A 36 4.58 -12.33 -1.05
N HIS A 37 3.69 -13.10 -0.42
CA HIS A 37 3.78 -13.47 0.99
C HIS A 37 3.13 -14.84 1.18
N SER A 38 3.74 -15.68 2.02
CA SER A 38 3.21 -16.99 2.36
C SER A 38 3.07 -17.12 3.88
N VAL A 39 1.95 -17.71 4.29
CA VAL A 39 1.69 -18.09 5.68
C VAL A 39 1.26 -19.54 5.66
N GLU A 40 2.00 -20.38 6.36
CA GLU A 40 1.75 -21.81 6.42
C GLU A 40 1.28 -22.19 7.83
N GLN A 41 0.33 -23.12 7.93
CA GLN A 41 -0.06 -23.73 9.20
C GLN A 41 0.42 -25.18 9.19
N PRO A 42 1.47 -25.53 9.97
CA PRO A 42 1.98 -26.89 10.00
C PRO A 42 0.92 -27.88 10.49
N THR A 43 0.76 -28.98 9.76
CA THR A 43 -0.17 -30.07 10.09
C THR A 43 0.56 -31.40 10.18
N ASP A 44 0.03 -32.30 11.01
CA ASP A 44 0.49 -33.69 11.09
C ASP A 44 0.06 -34.44 9.83
N PRO A 45 0.99 -35.06 9.07
CA PRO A 45 0.69 -35.74 7.82
C PRO A 45 -0.29 -36.92 7.95
N LEU A 46 -0.41 -37.53 9.14
CA LEU A 46 -1.29 -38.67 9.35
C LEU A 46 -2.68 -38.26 9.84
N THR A 47 -2.77 -37.25 10.69
CA THR A 47 -4.04 -36.86 11.35
C THR A 47 -4.65 -35.57 10.82
N GLY A 48 -3.89 -34.78 10.06
CA GLY A 48 -4.30 -33.46 9.57
C GLY A 48 -4.46 -32.40 10.67
N LYS A 49 -4.14 -32.72 11.92
CA LYS A 49 -4.25 -31.79 13.06
C LYS A 49 -3.11 -30.78 13.00
N ALA A 50 -3.40 -29.52 13.38
CA ALA A 50 -2.38 -28.48 13.47
C ALA A 50 -1.35 -28.82 14.57
N THR A 51 -0.07 -28.86 14.20
CA THR A 51 1.03 -29.24 15.11
C THR A 51 1.71 -28.03 15.73
N ALA A 52 1.67 -26.88 15.05
CA ALA A 52 2.30 -25.65 15.50
C ALA A 52 1.44 -24.42 15.22
N LYS A 53 1.95 -23.25 15.64
CA LYS A 53 1.41 -21.96 15.23
C LYS A 53 1.78 -21.67 13.77
N ARG A 54 1.10 -20.67 13.20
CA ARG A 54 1.32 -20.21 11.83
C ARG A 54 2.78 -19.79 11.64
N LEU A 55 3.40 -20.24 10.56
CA LEU A 55 4.73 -19.86 10.13
C LEU A 55 4.59 -18.77 9.06
N HIS A 56 5.16 -17.60 9.33
CA HIS A 56 5.19 -16.50 8.37
C HIS A 56 6.49 -16.53 7.58
N SER A 57 6.38 -16.62 6.26
CA SER A 57 7.50 -16.38 5.36
C SER A 57 7.73 -14.88 5.19
N SER A 58 8.89 -14.50 4.63
CA SER A 58 9.19 -13.11 4.33
C SER A 58 8.18 -12.51 3.34
N TYR A 59 8.07 -11.18 3.37
CA TYR A 59 7.44 -10.44 2.29
C TYR A 59 8.48 -10.22 1.18
N ALA A 60 8.14 -10.63 -0.04
CA ALA A 60 8.92 -10.32 -1.23
C ALA A 60 8.08 -9.42 -2.13
N PHE A 61 8.70 -8.40 -2.72
CA PHE A 61 8.02 -7.51 -3.64
C PHE A 61 8.94 -7.05 -4.75
N MET A 62 8.36 -6.78 -5.92
CA MET A 62 9.05 -6.21 -7.06
C MET A 62 8.68 -4.75 -7.22
N LYS A 63 9.70 -3.92 -7.40
CA LYS A 63 9.57 -2.49 -7.67
C LYS A 63 10.54 -2.09 -8.76
N SER A 64 10.22 -1.02 -9.48
CA SER A 64 11.17 -0.34 -10.35
C SER A 64 12.24 0.39 -9.53
N VAL A 65 13.40 0.63 -10.12
CA VAL A 65 14.46 1.45 -9.52
C VAL A 65 13.95 2.88 -9.34
N ASP A 66 14.00 3.38 -8.12
CA ASP A 66 13.52 4.72 -7.76
C ASP A 66 14.35 5.32 -6.62
N ASN A 67 13.92 6.47 -6.06
CA ASN A 67 14.64 7.14 -4.98
C ASN A 67 14.82 6.27 -3.71
N SER A 68 13.90 5.34 -3.45
CA SER A 68 13.98 4.45 -2.28
C SER A 68 15.03 3.35 -2.42
N SER A 69 15.46 3.01 -3.65
CA SER A 69 16.36 1.89 -3.91
C SER A 69 17.69 1.98 -3.14
N ALA A 70 18.30 3.16 -3.07
CA ALA A 70 19.56 3.35 -2.33
C ALA A 70 19.38 3.10 -0.82
N TYR A 71 18.26 3.54 -0.26
CA TYR A 71 17.94 3.33 1.16
C TYR A 71 17.67 1.85 1.47
N LEU A 72 17.01 1.14 0.56
CA LEU A 72 16.78 -0.30 0.70
C LEU A 72 18.09 -1.10 0.69
N TYR A 73 19.03 -0.76 -0.20
CA TYR A 73 20.35 -1.41 -0.22
C TYR A 73 21.20 -1.06 1.01
N LYS A 74 21.10 0.19 1.51
CA LYS A 74 21.73 0.58 2.78
C LYS A 74 21.16 -0.24 3.94
N ALA A 75 19.83 -0.36 4.04
CA ALA A 75 19.20 -1.13 5.09
C ALA A 75 19.60 -2.61 5.04
N LEU A 76 19.68 -3.18 3.83
CA LEU A 76 20.11 -4.55 3.60
C LEU A 76 21.57 -4.79 4.02
N SER A 77 22.50 -3.92 3.61
CA SER A 77 23.93 -4.10 3.90
C SER A 77 24.31 -3.83 5.36
N SER A 78 23.55 -2.97 6.04
CA SER A 78 23.76 -2.65 7.46
C SER A 78 22.94 -3.51 8.42
N GLY A 79 21.99 -4.32 7.93
CA GLY A 79 21.06 -5.05 8.77
C GLY A 79 20.10 -4.14 9.55
N GLN A 80 19.82 -2.94 9.03
CA GLN A 80 18.95 -1.96 9.67
C GLN A 80 17.52 -2.49 9.78
N THR A 81 16.94 -2.41 10.98
CA THR A 81 15.55 -2.82 11.20
C THR A 81 14.62 -1.66 10.86
N LEU A 82 13.75 -1.86 9.88
CA LEU A 82 12.72 -0.88 9.55
C LEU A 82 11.64 -0.86 10.63
N LYS A 83 11.24 0.34 11.05
CA LYS A 83 10.26 0.51 12.13
C LYS A 83 8.85 0.11 11.68
N LYS A 84 8.52 0.39 10.42
CA LYS A 84 7.17 0.17 9.89
C LYS A 84 7.17 0.02 8.39
N GLY A 85 6.35 -0.91 7.91
CA GLY A 85 5.95 -1.00 6.51
C GLY A 85 4.44 -1.01 6.39
N ARG A 86 3.89 -0.13 5.56
CA ARG A 86 2.46 -0.10 5.22
C ARG A 86 2.29 -0.39 3.74
N VAL A 87 1.58 -1.46 3.44
CA VAL A 87 1.16 -1.82 2.09
C VAL A 87 -0.28 -1.35 1.89
N GLN A 88 -0.54 -0.57 0.85
CA GLN A 88 -1.90 -0.20 0.45
C GLN A 88 -2.21 -0.83 -0.91
N ILE A 89 -3.15 -1.77 -0.87
CA ILE A 89 -3.76 -2.37 -2.06
C ILE A 89 -5.03 -1.58 -2.36
N LEU A 90 -5.22 -1.25 -3.62
CA LEU A 90 -6.33 -0.42 -4.05
C LEU A 90 -7.30 -1.23 -4.91
N SER A 91 -8.57 -0.93 -4.73
CA SER A 91 -9.64 -1.38 -5.61
C SER A 91 -10.10 -0.22 -6.50
N ASP A 92 -10.68 -0.55 -7.65
CA ASP A 92 -11.16 0.42 -8.67
C ASP A 92 -12.07 1.53 -8.10
N GLN A 93 -12.85 1.21 -7.05
CA GLN A 93 -13.78 2.14 -6.41
C GLN A 93 -13.09 3.29 -5.65
N LEU A 94 -11.80 3.17 -5.35
CA LEU A 94 -11.00 4.18 -4.62
C LEU A 94 -10.17 5.09 -5.52
N GLN A 95 -10.16 4.85 -6.84
CA GLN A 95 -9.47 5.70 -7.82
C GLN A 95 -10.36 6.79 -8.41
N ARG A 96 -11.69 6.64 -8.29
CA ARG A 96 -12.61 7.64 -8.82
C ARG A 96 -12.55 8.86 -7.90
N PRO A 97 -12.37 10.09 -8.43
CA PRO A 97 -12.73 11.27 -7.64
C PRO A 97 -14.17 11.05 -7.20
N ARG A 98 -14.47 11.23 -5.91
CA ARG A 98 -15.86 11.27 -5.44
C ARG A 98 -16.54 12.31 -6.32
N ARG A 99 -17.30 11.88 -7.34
CA ARG A 99 -18.19 12.78 -8.08
C ARG A 99 -19.15 13.26 -7.01
N GLY A 100 -18.94 14.50 -6.57
CA GLY A 100 -19.91 15.19 -5.73
C GLY A 100 -21.19 15.24 -6.53
N ILE A 101 -22.13 14.37 -6.21
CA ILE A 101 -23.53 14.55 -6.57
C ILE A 101 -24.05 15.63 -5.62
N PHE A 102 -23.61 16.87 -5.80
CA PHE A 102 -24.15 18.07 -5.13
C PHE A 102 -23.75 19.30 -5.94
N GLN A 103 -24.12 19.29 -7.21
CA GLN A 103 -24.28 20.51 -7.99
C GLN A 103 -25.45 20.31 -8.94
N ASP A 104 -26.65 20.28 -8.36
CA ASP A 104 -27.93 20.44 -9.05
C ASP A 104 -28.99 20.56 -7.95
N TYR A 105 -29.19 21.75 -7.37
CA TYR A 105 -30.43 22.19 -6.69
C TYR A 105 -30.24 23.54 -5.95
N VAL A 106 -29.68 24.56 -6.60
CA VAL A 106 -29.93 25.96 -6.19
C VAL A 106 -30.03 26.80 -7.46
N GLY A 107 -31.25 26.96 -7.97
CA GLY A 107 -31.50 27.74 -9.19
C GLY A 107 -32.95 27.78 -9.68
N LYS A 108 -33.94 27.44 -8.84
CA LYS A 108 -35.36 27.67 -9.14
C LYS A 108 -36.09 28.07 -7.87
N ARG A 109 -35.96 29.31 -7.41
CA ARG A 109 -36.98 30.07 -6.64
C ARG A 109 -36.59 31.54 -6.54
N GLU A 110 -36.86 32.31 -7.59
CA GLU A 110 -37.22 33.75 -7.56
C GLU A 110 -38.06 33.98 -8.82
N GLY A 111 -39.26 34.54 -8.84
CA GLY A 111 -40.21 35.00 -7.84
C GLY A 111 -41.55 35.25 -8.59
N ASN A 112 -42.67 35.01 -7.92
CA ASN A 112 -44.00 35.42 -8.37
C ASN A 112 -44.43 36.59 -7.48
N GLY A 113 -44.93 37.69 -8.05
CA GLY A 113 -45.65 38.72 -7.30
C GLY A 113 -45.18 40.17 -7.51
N ASN A 114 -45.58 40.79 -8.61
CA ASN A 114 -46.49 41.94 -8.64
C ASN A 114 -46.98 42.20 -10.07
#